data_AF-A0A7S3CPE1-F1
#
_entry.id   AF-A0A7S3CPE1-F1
#
_cell.length_a   1.000
_cell.length_b   1.000
_cell.length_c   1.000
_cell.angle_alpha   90.00
_cell.angle_beta   90.00
_cell.angle_gamma   90.00
#
_symmetry.space_group_name_H-M   'P 1'
#
loop_
_entity.id
_entity.type
_entity.pdbx_description
1 polymer ?
#
loop_
_entity_poly.entity_id
_entity_poly.type
_entity_poly.pdbx_seq_one_letter_code
_entity_poly.pdbx_strand_id
1 'polypeptide(L)'
;ALFDTGSSNTWILNSKVKEINGLAYHSEQSSTSQATAQGADISFGSGSLSGHFYVDDLTIGVGEHAIKIKNQKFGNVEEQAGIFNGGFEAIIGMAYPELAEQGVTPVFDNMMSQQLLKNNMF
;
A
#
# COMPACT_ATOMS: atom_id res chain seq x y z
N ALA A 1 3.60 1.81 -9.18
CA ALA A 1 4.05 1.67 -7.77
C ALA A 1 5.58 1.76 -7.62
N LEU A 2 6.05 2.35 -6.52
CA LEU A 2 7.43 2.32 -6.02
C LEU A 2 7.56 1.23 -4.95
N PHE A 3 8.51 0.31 -5.08
CA PHE A 3 8.84 -0.68 -4.04
C PHE A 3 9.99 -0.15 -3.20
N ASP A 4 9.76 0.02 -1.90
CA ASP A 4 10.65 0.76 -1.01
C ASP A 4 11.12 -0.13 0.16
N THR A 5 12.42 -0.44 0.18
CA THR A 5 13.06 -1.18 1.28
C THR A 5 13.45 -0.29 2.46
N GLY A 6 13.21 1.01 2.37
CA GLY A 6 13.40 1.99 3.45
C GLY A 6 12.17 2.21 4.33
N SER A 7 11.00 1.66 3.97
CA SER A 7 9.76 1.79 4.73
C SER A 7 8.94 0.49 4.75
N SER A 8 8.00 0.37 5.69
CA SER A 8 7.23 -0.88 5.90
C SER A 8 5.73 -0.74 5.62
N ASN A 9 5.21 0.49 5.56
CA ASN A 9 3.80 0.72 5.24
C ASN A 9 3.59 0.84 3.73
N THR A 10 2.53 0.20 3.24
CA THR A 10 2.02 0.42 1.89
C THR A 10 1.05 1.59 1.89
N TRP A 11 1.22 2.51 0.94
CA TRP A 11 0.40 3.69 0.73
C TRP A 11 -0.08 3.73 -0.71
N ILE A 12 -1.39 3.87 -0.93
CA ILE A 12 -1.99 3.91 -2.26
C ILE A 12 -2.79 5.19 -2.39
N LEU A 13 -2.58 5.91 -3.50
CA LEU A 13 -3.23 7.18 -3.77
C LEU A 13 -4.73 6.98 -3.98
N ASN A 14 -5.55 7.68 -3.19
CA ASN A 14 -7.00 7.68 -3.34
C ASN A 14 -7.41 8.44 -4.60
N SER A 15 -8.33 7.87 -5.39
CA SER A 15 -8.86 8.51 -6.61
C SER A 15 -9.54 9.86 -6.37
N LYS A 16 -10.04 10.11 -5.15
CA LYS A 16 -10.61 11.41 -4.76
C LYS A 16 -9.58 12.51 -4.59
N VAL A 17 -8.29 12.16 -4.52
CA VAL A 17 -7.19 13.12 -4.35
C VAL A 17 -6.59 13.48 -5.70
N LYS A 18 -6.11 12.47 -6.43
CA LYS A 18 -5.42 12.64 -7.71
C LYS A 18 -5.32 11.27 -8.41
N GLU A 19 -5.30 11.30 -9.73
CA GLU A 19 -4.89 10.14 -10.54
C GLU A 19 -3.56 10.42 -11.24
N ILE A 20 -2.72 9.40 -11.33
CA ILE A 20 -1.43 9.47 -12.02
C ILE A 20 -1.49 8.47 -13.17
N ASN A 21 -1.41 8.98 -14.41
CA ASN A 21 -1.60 8.17 -15.63
C ASN A 21 -2.92 7.39 -15.65
N GLY A 22 -3.99 7.95 -15.04
CA GLY A 22 -5.29 7.29 -14.92
C GLY A 22 -5.33 6.17 -13.88
N LEU A 23 -4.33 6.09 -12.99
CA LEU A 23 -4.26 5.10 -11.92
C LEU A 23 -4.40 5.77 -10.54
N ALA A 24 -5.28 5.20 -9.74
CA ALA A 24 -5.47 5.46 -8.31
C ALA A 24 -6.34 4.34 -7.70
N TYR A 25 -6.47 4.31 -6.38
CA TYR A 25 -7.34 3.37 -5.68
C TYR A 25 -8.79 3.89 -5.64
N HIS A 26 -9.72 3.04 -6.10
CA HIS A 26 -11.15 3.25 -6.09
C HIS A 26 -11.82 2.27 -5.14
N SER A 27 -11.92 2.65 -3.86
CA SER A 27 -12.50 1.79 -2.82
C SER A 27 -13.91 1.29 -3.15
N GLU A 28 -14.71 2.09 -3.85
CA GLU A 28 -16.09 1.81 -4.25
C GLU A 28 -16.21 0.76 -5.37
N GLN A 29 -15.12 0.48 -6.09
CA GLN A 29 -15.09 -0.51 -7.16
C GLN A 29 -14.60 -1.89 -6.67
N SER A 30 -14.16 -1.98 -5.42
CA SER A 30 -13.70 -3.23 -4.82
C SER A 30 -14.78 -3.85 -3.94
N SER A 31 -15.04 -5.13 -4.15
CA SER A 31 -15.98 -5.91 -3.32
C SER A 31 -15.36 -6.44 -2.04
N THR A 32 -14.03 -6.41 -1.92
CA THR A 32 -13.26 -6.85 -0.75
C THR A 32 -12.76 -5.71 0.12
N SER A 33 -12.95 -4.46 -0.33
CA SER A 33 -12.58 -3.24 0.39
C SER A 33 -13.33 -3.08 1.70
N GLN A 34 -12.58 -2.81 2.76
CA GLN A 34 -13.10 -2.48 4.09
C GLN A 34 -12.33 -1.30 4.67
N ALA A 35 -13.04 -0.19 4.88
CA ALA A 35 -12.49 0.97 5.57
C ALA A 35 -12.23 0.65 7.05
N THR A 36 -11.17 1.24 7.62
CA THR A 36 -10.90 1.15 9.06
C THR A 36 -10.90 2.54 9.69
N ALA A 37 -11.08 2.61 11.02
CA ALA A 37 -11.02 3.87 11.76
C ALA A 37 -9.58 4.35 12.04
N GLN A 38 -8.56 3.54 11.72
CA GLN A 38 -7.17 3.90 11.99
C GLN A 38 -6.68 4.89 10.93
N GLY A 39 -6.38 6.12 11.35
CA GLY A 39 -5.70 7.13 10.55
C GLY A 39 -4.18 7.12 10.81
N ALA A 40 -3.45 7.75 9.91
CA ALA A 40 -2.04 8.08 10.10
C ALA A 40 -1.68 9.36 9.32
N ASP A 41 -0.72 10.10 9.85
CA ASP A 41 -0.13 11.30 9.26
C ASP A 41 1.38 11.15 9.31
N ILE A 42 2.01 11.14 8.13
CA ILE A 42 3.41 10.83 7.95
C ILE A 42 4.08 12.00 7.23
N SER A 43 5.14 12.51 7.85
CA SER A 43 5.99 13.54 7.27
C SER A 43 7.39 13.00 6.99
N PHE A 44 7.81 13.10 5.74
CA PHE A 44 9.16 12.84 5.26
C PHE A 44 9.89 14.18 5.03
N GLY A 45 11.22 14.17 4.96
CA GLY A 45 11.99 15.40 4.70
C GLY A 45 11.62 16.09 3.37
N SER A 46 11.09 15.35 2.41
CA SER A 46 10.70 15.82 1.07
C SER A 46 9.20 16.05 0.88
N GLY A 47 8.35 15.76 1.87
CA GLY A 47 6.90 15.83 1.71
C GLY A 47 6.11 15.19 2.84
N SER A 48 4.79 15.16 2.73
CA SER A 48 3.90 14.53 3.71
C SER A 48 2.75 13.79 3.03
N LEU A 49 2.16 12.87 3.76
CA LEU A 49 0.91 12.21 3.41
C LEU A 49 0.08 11.96 4.66
N SER A 50 -1.24 11.94 4.53
CA SER A 50 -2.15 11.51 5.59
C SER A 50 -3.35 10.77 4.99
N GLY A 51 -4.02 9.99 5.83
CA GLY A 51 -5.24 9.29 5.45
C GLY A 51 -5.58 8.16 6.40
N HIS A 52 -6.50 7.30 5.96
CA HIS A 52 -7.00 6.18 6.75
C HIS A 52 -6.59 4.84 6.15
N PHE A 53 -6.39 3.84 7.01
CA PHE A 53 -6.11 2.49 6.57
C PHE A 53 -7.37 1.81 6.03
N TYR A 54 -7.19 1.06 4.95
CA TYR A 54 -8.15 0.12 4.40
C TYR A 54 -7.58 -1.29 4.50
N VAL A 55 -8.47 -2.28 4.49
CA VAL A 55 -8.14 -3.68 4.25
C VAL A 55 -8.77 -4.08 2.93
N ASP A 56 -7.98 -4.62 2.01
CA ASP A 56 -8.47 -5.12 0.72
C ASP A 56 -7.57 -6.26 0.21
N ASP A 57 -8.00 -6.96 -0.83
CA ASP A 57 -7.14 -7.89 -1.54
C ASP A 57 -6.19 -7.10 -2.47
N LEU A 58 -4.87 -7.30 -2.31
CA LEU A 58 -3.85 -6.70 -3.16
C LEU A 58 -3.36 -7.71 -4.20
N THR A 59 -3.19 -7.29 -5.45
CA THR A 59 -2.56 -8.13 -6.49
C THR A 59 -1.26 -7.50 -6.94
N ILE A 60 -0.15 -8.24 -6.87
CA ILE A 60 1.16 -7.84 -7.38
C ILE A 60 1.50 -8.65 -8.63
N GLY A 61 1.92 -7.96 -9.70
CA GLY A 61 2.21 -8.58 -10.99
C GLY A 61 1.01 -8.62 -11.94
N VAL A 62 1.20 -9.22 -13.12
CA VAL A 62 0.20 -9.29 -14.20
C VAL A 62 0.16 -10.70 -14.80
N GLY A 63 -0.98 -11.07 -15.38
CA GLY A 63 -1.16 -12.37 -16.05
C GLY A 63 -1.14 -13.56 -15.09
N GLU A 64 -0.70 -14.71 -15.58
CA GLU A 64 -0.74 -16.00 -14.85
C GLU A 64 0.18 -16.06 -13.63
N HIS A 65 1.13 -15.13 -13.52
CA HIS A 65 2.08 -15.05 -12.41
C HIS A 65 1.71 -13.97 -11.39
N ALA A 66 0.53 -13.37 -11.50
CA ALA A 66 0.04 -12.40 -10.54
C ALA A 66 -0.18 -13.06 -9.17
N ILE A 67 0.34 -12.43 -8.13
CA ILE A 67 0.23 -12.89 -6.75
C ILE A 67 -0.92 -12.13 -6.09
N LYS A 68 -1.96 -12.86 -5.70
CA LYS A 68 -3.10 -12.31 -4.97
C LYS A 68 -2.91 -12.49 -3.46
N ILE A 69 -2.74 -11.39 -2.76
CA ILE A 69 -2.59 -11.28 -1.31
C ILE A 69 -3.94 -10.89 -0.72
N LYS A 70 -4.48 -11.69 0.18
CA LYS A 70 -5.77 -11.40 0.80
C LYS A 70 -5.64 -10.53 2.03
N ASN A 71 -6.66 -9.70 2.28
CA ASN A 71 -6.78 -8.87 3.49
C ASN A 71 -5.51 -8.04 3.80
N GLN A 72 -4.88 -7.46 2.77
CA GLN A 72 -3.76 -6.55 2.95
C GLN A 72 -4.27 -5.24 3.52
N LYS A 73 -3.67 -4.82 4.64
CA LYS A 73 -3.91 -3.49 5.20
C LYS A 73 -2.96 -2.46 4.59
N PHE A 74 -3.46 -1.37 4.04
CA PHE A 74 -2.66 -0.29 3.46
C PHE A 74 -3.29 1.07 3.74
N GLY A 75 -2.48 2.12 3.72
CA GLY A 75 -2.96 3.48 3.87
C GLY A 75 -3.58 3.99 2.57
N ASN A 76 -4.84 4.37 2.62
CA ASN A 76 -5.52 5.09 1.55
C ASN A 76 -5.21 6.58 1.72
N VAL A 77 -4.42 7.15 0.80
CA VAL A 77 -3.89 8.51 0.94
C VAL A 77 -4.97 9.52 0.61
N GLU A 78 -5.38 10.31 1.60
CA GLU A 78 -6.45 11.31 1.50
C GLU A 78 -5.90 12.73 1.36
N GLU A 79 -4.68 12.98 1.84
CA GLU A 79 -3.94 14.21 1.59
C GLU A 79 -2.46 13.89 1.33
N GLN A 80 -1.81 14.66 0.45
CA GLN A 80 -0.38 14.53 0.21
C GLN A 80 0.24 15.84 -0.28
N ALA A 81 1.52 16.03 0.04
CA ALA A 81 2.35 17.08 -0.50
C ALA A 81 3.72 16.51 -0.86
N GLY A 82 4.13 16.60 -2.12
CA GLY A 82 5.50 16.25 -2.54
C GLY A 82 5.79 14.76 -2.75
N ILE A 83 4.95 13.85 -2.23
CA ILE A 83 5.22 12.40 -2.24
C ILE A 83 4.96 11.76 -3.61
N PHE A 84 3.79 12.00 -4.21
CA PHE A 84 3.38 11.33 -5.45
C PHE A 84 3.67 12.19 -6.69
N ASN A 85 4.94 12.60 -6.82
CA ASN A 85 5.46 13.41 -7.94
C ASN A 85 6.29 12.60 -8.94
N GLY A 86 6.71 11.39 -8.59
CA GLY A 86 7.60 10.54 -9.40
C GLY A 86 6.92 9.67 -10.47
N GLY A 87 5.65 9.93 -10.81
CA GLY A 87 4.91 9.15 -11.80
C GLY A 87 4.43 7.77 -11.33
N PHE A 88 4.41 7.55 -10.01
CA PHE A 88 3.81 6.36 -9.37
C PHE A 88 2.66 6.78 -8.45
N GLU A 89 1.70 5.88 -8.30
CA GLU A 89 0.44 6.03 -7.56
C GLU A 89 0.41 5.26 -6.23
N ALA A 90 1.44 4.46 -5.96
CA ALA A 90 1.55 3.68 -4.74
C ALA A 90 3.01 3.56 -4.29
N ILE A 91 3.21 3.49 -2.98
CA ILE A 91 4.46 3.09 -2.32
C ILE A 91 4.18 1.75 -1.65
N ILE A 92 4.97 0.73 -1.96
CA ILE A 92 4.90 -0.59 -1.33
C ILE A 92 6.07 -0.72 -0.38
N GLY A 93 5.80 -0.66 0.92
CA GLY A 93 6.82 -0.86 1.96
C GLY A 93 7.25 -2.32 2.02
N MET A 94 8.57 -2.53 1.95
CA MET A 94 9.22 -3.84 1.91
C MET A 94 10.20 -4.05 3.08
N ALA A 95 10.31 -3.08 3.98
CA ALA A 95 11.11 -3.22 5.19
C ALA A 95 10.37 -4.02 6.27
N TYR A 96 11.08 -4.29 7.37
CA TYR A 96 10.61 -5.17 8.44
C TYR A 96 9.35 -4.65 9.17
N PRO A 97 8.47 -5.54 9.67
CA PRO A 97 7.22 -5.17 10.36
C PRO A 97 7.39 -4.21 11.53
N GLU A 98 8.54 -4.20 12.21
CA GLU A 98 8.81 -3.35 13.36
C GLU A 98 8.82 -1.84 13.03
N LEU A 99 8.94 -1.48 11.75
CA LEU A 99 8.86 -0.08 11.29
C LEU A 99 7.48 0.28 10.74
N ALA A 100 6.53 -0.65 10.72
CA ALA A 100 5.18 -0.39 10.24
C ALA A 100 4.33 0.29 11.33
N GLU A 101 3.36 1.10 10.90
CA GLU A 101 2.26 1.53 11.76
C GLU A 101 1.64 0.36 12.52
N GLN A 102 1.21 0.62 13.75
CA GLN A 102 0.74 -0.43 14.66
C GLN A 102 -0.39 -1.26 14.03
N GLY A 103 -0.22 -2.59 14.05
CA GLY A 103 -1.21 -3.53 13.52
C GLY A 103 -1.30 -3.55 11.99
N VAL A 104 -0.26 -3.08 11.29
CA VAL A 104 -0.09 -3.24 9.85
C VAL A 104 0.99 -4.27 9.58
N THR A 105 0.65 -5.32 8.83
CA THR A 105 1.62 -6.30 8.32
C THR A 105 2.07 -5.86 6.92
N PRO A 106 3.39 -5.75 6.66
CA PRO A 106 3.90 -5.41 5.33
C PRO A 106 3.49 -6.42 4.26
N VAL A 107 3.55 -5.98 3.00
CA VAL A 107 3.08 -6.76 1.85
C VAL A 107 3.84 -8.08 1.70
N PHE A 108 5.16 -8.04 1.85
CA PHE A 108 5.99 -9.23 1.72
C PHE A 108 5.75 -10.24 2.86
N ASP A 109 5.61 -9.77 4.10
CA ASP A 109 5.25 -10.61 5.24
C ASP A 109 3.89 -11.29 5.05
N ASN A 110 2.91 -10.59 4.46
CA ASN A 110 1.63 -11.20 4.10
C ASN A 110 1.75 -12.22 2.96
N MET A 111 2.62 -11.99 1.96
CA MET A 111 2.89 -13.00 0.94
C MET A 111 3.46 -14.28 1.54
N MET A 112 4.41 -14.14 2.47
CA MET A 112 5.07 -15.27 3.12
C MET A 112 4.13 -16.00 4.07
N SER A 113 3.34 -15.28 4.87
CA SER A 113 2.37 -15.90 5.80
C SER A 113 1.26 -16.64 5.07
N GLN A 114 0.87 -16.16 3.89
CA GLN A 114 -0.10 -16.80 3.01
C GLN A 114 0.52 -17.87 2.08
N GLN A 115 1.81 -18.18 2.24
CA GLN A 115 2.55 -19.19 1.45
C GLN A 115 2.49 -18.95 -0.07
N LEU A 116 2.46 -17.68 -0.48
CA LEU A 116 2.37 -17.29 -1.89
C LEU A 116 3.74 -17.34 -2.59
N LEU A 117 4.82 -17.43 -1.82
CA LEU A 117 6.19 -17.49 -2.30
C LEU A 117 6.91 -18.73 -1.75
N LYS A 118 7.79 -19.30 -2.56
CA LYS A 118 8.57 -20.49 -2.19
C LYS A 118 9.68 -20.17 -1.19
N ASN A 119 10.33 -19.03 -1.36
CA ASN A 119 11.50 -18.64 -0.58
C ASN A 119 11.23 -17.28 0.08
N ASN A 120 11.73 -17.11 1.31
CA ASN A 120 11.66 -15.86 2.06
C ASN A 120 12.76 -14.89 1.61
N MET A 121 12.72 -14.46 0.34
CA MET A 121 13.64 -13.49 -0.26
C MET A 121 12.98 -12.78 -1.46
N PHE A 122 13.44 -11.56 -1.75
CA PHE A 122 13.05 -10.74 -2.89
C PHE A 122 14.23 -9.91 -3.40
#